data_AF-A0A968MK35-F1
#
_entry.id   AF-A0A968MK35-F1
#
_cell.length_a   1.000
_cell.length_b   1.000
_cell.length_c   1.000
_cell.angle_alpha   90.00
_cell.angle_beta   90.00
_cell.angle_gamma   90.00
#
_symmetry.space_group_name_H-M   'P 1'
#
loop_
_entity.id
_entity.type
_entity.pdbx_description
1 polymer ?
#
loop_
_entity_poly.entity_id
_entity_poly.type
_entity_poly.pdbx_seq_one_letter_code
_entity_poly.pdbx_strand_id
1 'polypeptide(L)'
;FISLKQQLQAQLDFSKVVLNTQKEAEEKLMVLEGWVPQDNENDLKEYLEKSGVYYEMTTAGSEEMPPIKLKNNRFSKLYEPIGELYTFPNYREIDLTPFLPIYMLFFGFCLGDVGYGLLILIGTLIGLKKVKPAFKPLMKLGMYLGIATIIMGALGGTVFGIMLLDKQWPWLEKYKAYMLDNDKLMILALGLGYLQVIFGMVIKAANKIKMEGFKYSISLFGWIIIVMFTIPSLLLVFFKIISFEEALPIVLPSGIIGGIPAFFYNTPGKNPLLNIGVGLWDTYQTASGLLGDVLSYIRLFALGLSSAILGSVFNTLALTLSPDIPVVGTLVMIFILLFGHSLNFFMAMLGSFVHPLRLTFVEFYKNAGFMGGGKKYNPFGN
;
A
#
# COMPACT_ATOMS: atom_id res chain seq x y z
N PHE A 1 38.63 -7.22 7.88
CA PHE A 1 37.52 -7.98 7.28
C PHE A 1 36.53 -7.12 6.48
N ILE A 2 35.97 -6.04 7.03
CA ILE A 2 35.01 -5.20 6.28
C ILE A 2 35.67 -4.49 5.09
N SER A 3 36.90 -3.95 5.24
CA SER A 3 37.60 -3.28 4.14
C SER A 3 38.01 -4.23 3.00
N LEU A 4 38.49 -5.43 3.34
CA LEU A 4 38.85 -6.45 2.34
C LEU A 4 37.62 -6.89 1.52
N LYS A 5 36.47 -7.06 2.19
CA LYS A 5 35.21 -7.39 1.50
C LYS A 5 34.78 -6.27 0.54
N GLN A 6 34.91 -5.01 0.95
CA GLN A 6 34.60 -3.86 0.08
C GLN A 6 35.55 -3.78 -1.12
N GLN A 7 36.85 -4.00 -0.92
CA GLN A 7 37.82 -4.02 -2.01
C GLN A 7 37.56 -5.15 -3.00
N LEU A 8 37.23 -6.35 -2.52
CA LEU A 8 36.88 -7.48 -3.38
C LEU A 8 35.60 -7.20 -4.18
N GLN A 9 34.61 -6.57 -3.54
CA GLN A 9 33.36 -6.18 -4.19
C GLN A 9 33.62 -5.15 -5.31
N ALA A 10 34.43 -4.13 -5.04
CA ALA A 10 34.80 -3.12 -6.03
C ALA A 10 35.57 -3.74 -7.23
N GLN A 11 36.50 -4.66 -6.97
CA GLN A 11 37.21 -5.38 -8.04
C GLN A 11 36.29 -6.25 -8.88
N LEU A 12 35.33 -6.94 -8.24
CA LEU A 12 34.32 -7.73 -8.94
C LEU A 12 33.42 -6.87 -9.80
N ASP A 13 32.95 -5.74 -9.28
CA ASP A 13 32.06 -4.85 -10.02
C ASP A 13 32.78 -4.14 -11.16
N PHE A 14 34.05 -3.76 -10.98
CA PHE A 14 34.90 -3.27 -12.07
C PHE A 14 35.10 -4.34 -13.16
N SER A 15 35.42 -5.57 -12.76
CA SER A 15 35.63 -6.68 -13.71
C SER A 15 34.36 -6.99 -14.50
N LYS A 16 33.18 -6.94 -13.87
CA LYS A 16 31.90 -7.10 -14.57
C LYS A 16 31.66 -6.01 -15.61
N VAL A 17 32.00 -4.75 -15.31
CA VAL A 17 31.87 -3.65 -16.27
C VAL A 17 32.80 -3.88 -17.47
N VAL A 18 34.05 -4.25 -17.23
CA VAL A 18 35.03 -4.58 -18.29
C VAL A 18 34.60 -5.80 -19.13
N LEU A 19 33.91 -6.77 -18.54
CA LEU A 19 33.38 -7.92 -19.29
C LEU A 19 32.14 -7.56 -20.13
N ASN A 20 31.39 -6.51 -19.75
CA ASN A 20 30.21 -6.06 -20.49
C ASN A 20 30.55 -5.06 -21.61
N THR A 21 31.79 -4.55 -21.70
CA THR A 21 32.21 -3.72 -22.82
C THR A 21 32.38 -4.54 -24.10
N GLN A 22 31.84 -4.01 -25.21
CA GLN A 22 32.09 -4.59 -26.52
C GLN A 22 33.45 -4.13 -27.03
N LYS A 23 34.28 -5.09 -27.47
CA LYS A 23 35.58 -4.80 -28.08
C LYS A 23 35.40 -4.69 -29.59
N GLU A 24 35.71 -3.52 -30.14
CA GLU A 24 35.65 -3.24 -31.58
C GLU A 24 37.04 -2.86 -32.11
N ALA A 25 37.21 -2.89 -33.44
CA ALA A 25 38.46 -2.55 -34.14
C ALA A 25 39.71 -3.29 -33.61
N GLU A 26 39.73 -4.62 -33.75
CA GLU A 26 40.87 -5.47 -33.33
C GLU A 26 41.26 -5.31 -31.83
N GLU A 27 40.27 -5.17 -30.94
CA GLU A 27 40.45 -4.94 -29.50
C GLU A 27 41.07 -3.59 -29.08
N LYS A 28 41.20 -2.63 -30.00
CA LYS A 28 41.75 -1.29 -29.68
C LYS A 28 40.70 -0.33 -29.13
N LEU A 29 39.41 -0.62 -29.34
CA LEU A 29 38.29 0.19 -28.87
C LEU A 29 37.41 -0.62 -27.92
N MET A 30 37.13 -0.06 -26.74
CA MET A 30 36.16 -0.59 -25.79
C MET A 30 34.94 0.32 -25.77
N VAL A 31 33.79 -0.20 -26.19
CA VAL A 31 32.52 0.53 -26.21
C VAL A 31 31.72 0.15 -24.97
N LEU A 32 31.25 1.16 -24.24
CA LEU A 32 30.42 1.02 -23.05
C LEU A 32 29.08 1.73 -23.29
N GLU A 33 27.99 0.98 -23.14
CA GLU A 33 26.64 1.53 -23.13
C GLU A 33 26.08 1.52 -21.71
N GLY A 34 25.41 2.60 -21.32
CA GLY A 34 24.89 2.75 -19.98
C GLY A 34 23.84 3.83 -19.85
N TRP A 35 23.07 3.74 -18.76
CA TRP A 35 22.00 4.68 -18.47
C TRP A 35 22.46 5.71 -17.45
N VAL A 36 22.24 6.99 -17.75
CA VAL A 36 22.47 8.10 -16.82
C VAL A 36 21.17 8.84 -16.55
N PRO A 37 20.85 9.18 -15.29
CA PRO A 37 19.73 10.05 -14.97
C PRO A 37 19.97 11.44 -15.58
N GLN A 38 18.92 12.06 -16.11
CA GLN A 38 18.97 13.42 -16.65
C GLN A 38 19.52 14.45 -15.66
N ASP A 39 19.22 14.29 -14.36
CA ASP A 39 19.74 15.14 -13.27
C ASP A 39 21.30 15.13 -13.19
N ASN A 40 21.96 14.09 -13.70
CA ASN A 40 23.41 13.86 -13.64
C ASN A 40 24.09 13.99 -15.02
N GLU A 41 23.36 14.41 -16.05
CA GLU A 41 23.86 14.47 -17.43
C GLU A 41 25.03 15.47 -17.57
N ASN A 42 24.90 16.65 -16.96
CA ASN A 42 25.91 17.71 -17.05
C ASN A 42 27.23 17.31 -16.36
N ASP A 43 27.13 16.71 -15.16
CA ASP A 43 28.31 16.26 -14.41
C ASP A 43 29.08 15.18 -15.19
N LEU A 44 28.36 14.28 -15.87
CA LEU A 44 28.96 13.23 -16.68
C LEU A 44 29.61 13.81 -17.95
N LYS A 45 28.96 14.76 -18.63
CA LYS A 45 29.54 15.44 -19.80
C LYS A 45 30.85 16.12 -19.46
N GLU A 46 30.90 16.89 -18.36
CA GLU A 46 32.12 17.58 -17.93
C GLU A 46 33.26 16.58 -17.60
N TYR A 47 32.92 15.44 -16.98
CA TYR A 47 33.89 14.39 -16.69
C TYR A 47 34.45 13.72 -17.96
N LEU A 48 33.59 13.41 -18.93
CA LEU A 48 33.98 12.76 -20.18
C LEU A 48 34.84 13.69 -21.06
N GLU A 49 34.50 14.98 -21.12
CA GLU A 49 35.29 15.99 -21.83
C GLU A 49 36.69 16.14 -21.25
N LYS A 50 36.82 16.21 -19.92
CA LYS A 50 38.13 16.25 -19.24
C LYS A 50 38.96 14.99 -19.48
N SER A 51 38.30 13.86 -19.66
CA SER A 51 38.95 12.56 -19.88
C SER A 51 39.37 12.34 -21.34
N GLY A 52 38.92 13.19 -22.28
CA GLY A 52 39.23 13.08 -23.70
C GLY A 52 38.60 11.86 -24.39
N VAL A 53 37.52 11.30 -23.83
CA VAL A 53 36.82 10.14 -24.37
C VAL A 53 35.70 10.60 -25.30
N TYR A 54 35.60 9.99 -26.48
CA TYR A 54 34.46 10.22 -27.38
C TYR A 54 33.19 9.62 -26.78
N TYR A 55 32.11 10.40 -26.73
CA TYR A 55 30.83 9.97 -26.19
C TYR A 55 29.67 10.45 -27.06
N GLU A 56 28.61 9.65 -27.11
CA GLU A 56 27.33 10.02 -27.71
C GLU A 56 26.24 9.82 -26.65
N MET A 57 25.38 10.82 -26.46
CA MET A 57 24.26 10.75 -25.53
C MET A 57 22.96 10.93 -26.29
N THR A 58 22.08 9.94 -26.18
CA THR A 58 20.76 9.95 -26.79
C THR A 58 19.70 9.77 -25.70
N THR A 59 18.57 10.46 -25.83
CA THR A 59 17.42 10.22 -24.95
C THR A 59 16.84 8.85 -25.24
N ALA A 60 16.52 8.09 -24.18
CA ALA A 60 15.91 6.77 -24.29
C ALA A 60 14.73 6.79 -25.29
N GLY A 61 14.79 5.88 -26.27
CA GLY A 61 13.71 5.67 -27.22
C GLY A 61 12.43 5.25 -26.50
N SER A 62 11.28 5.45 -27.13
CA SER A 62 10.02 5.12 -26.48
C SER A 62 9.94 3.61 -26.15
N GLU A 63 10.46 2.72 -27.01
CA GLU A 63 10.42 1.27 -26.80
C GLU A 63 11.48 0.74 -25.82
N GLU A 64 12.44 1.57 -25.41
CA GLU A 64 13.49 1.16 -24.48
C GLU A 64 12.98 1.17 -23.03
N MET A 65 13.46 0.22 -22.22
CA MET A 65 13.13 0.10 -20.80
C MET A 65 14.34 0.48 -19.94
N PRO A 66 14.61 1.79 -19.76
CA PRO A 66 15.70 2.22 -18.91
C PRO A 66 15.45 1.85 -17.44
N PRO A 67 16.52 1.68 -16.65
CA PRO A 67 16.43 1.44 -15.22
C PRO A 67 15.85 2.64 -14.47
N ILE A 68 15.23 2.37 -13.33
CA ILE A 68 14.36 3.32 -12.65
C ILE A 68 15.01 3.83 -11.37
N LYS A 69 15.10 5.15 -11.28
CA LYS A 69 15.52 5.89 -10.09
C LYS A 69 14.31 6.66 -9.55
N LEU A 70 13.78 6.22 -8.41
CA LEU A 70 12.63 6.88 -7.78
C LEU A 70 13.06 8.22 -7.17
N LYS A 71 12.28 9.28 -7.45
CA LYS A 71 12.48 10.63 -6.90
C LYS A 71 11.28 10.99 -6.04
N ASN A 72 11.28 10.50 -4.80
CA ASN A 72 10.17 10.65 -3.87
C ASN A 72 10.43 11.74 -2.81
N ASN A 73 9.33 12.39 -2.39
CA ASN A 73 9.36 13.37 -1.30
C ASN A 73 9.75 12.70 0.03
N ARG A 74 10.19 13.51 1.02
CA ARG A 74 10.66 13.02 2.33
C ARG A 74 9.68 12.09 3.04
N PHE A 75 8.37 12.28 2.84
CA PHE A 75 7.33 11.44 3.43
C PHE A 75 7.11 10.15 2.62
N SER A 76 6.95 10.24 1.29
CA SER A 76 6.80 9.09 0.39
C SER A 76 8.00 8.14 0.45
N LYS A 77 9.21 8.69 0.66
CA LYS A 77 10.45 7.92 0.84
C LYS A 77 10.42 6.95 2.01
N LEU A 78 9.60 7.20 3.04
CA LEU A 78 9.44 6.29 4.17
C LEU A 78 8.75 4.97 3.77
N TYR A 79 8.00 4.98 2.67
CA TYR A 79 7.23 3.84 2.16
C TYR A 79 7.93 3.10 1.01
N GLU A 80 9.07 3.60 0.52
CA GLU A 80 9.89 2.90 -0.47
C GLU A 80 10.21 1.45 -0.04
N PRO A 81 10.61 1.15 1.22
CA PRO A 81 10.86 -0.23 1.62
C PRO A 81 9.65 -1.15 1.50
N ILE A 82 8.42 -0.61 1.62
CA ILE A 82 7.20 -1.38 1.39
C ILE A 82 7.01 -1.62 -0.10
N GLY A 83 7.17 -0.59 -0.93
CA GLY A 83 7.04 -0.71 -2.39
C GLY A 83 8.07 -1.69 -3.00
N GLU A 84 9.28 -1.73 -2.46
CA GLU A 84 10.35 -2.64 -2.89
C GLU A 84 10.04 -4.13 -2.63
N LEU A 85 9.09 -4.46 -1.74
CA LEU A 85 8.69 -5.85 -1.48
C LEU A 85 7.94 -6.50 -2.64
N TYR A 86 7.41 -5.70 -3.58
CA TYR A 86 6.67 -6.21 -4.74
C TYR A 86 7.55 -6.21 -5.99
N THR A 87 7.38 -5.22 -6.87
CA THR A 87 8.21 -5.01 -8.06
C THR A 87 8.31 -3.52 -8.33
N PHE A 88 9.40 -3.08 -8.97
CA PHE A 88 9.50 -1.69 -9.41
C PHE A 88 8.46 -1.37 -10.51
N PRO A 89 7.94 -0.13 -10.57
CA PRO A 89 7.05 0.32 -11.64
C PRO A 89 7.71 0.12 -13.01
N ASN A 90 6.96 0.12 -14.10
CA ASN A 90 7.56 0.29 -15.43
C ASN A 90 8.00 1.76 -15.61
N TYR A 91 8.98 2.03 -16.48
CA TYR A 91 9.51 3.39 -16.71
C TYR A 91 8.42 4.39 -17.12
N ARG A 92 7.42 3.92 -17.89
CA ARG A 92 6.30 4.75 -18.34
C ARG A 92 5.19 4.88 -17.30
N GLU A 93 5.14 3.99 -16.31
CA GLU A 93 4.08 3.96 -15.32
C GLU A 93 4.20 5.10 -14.30
N ILE A 94 3.11 5.33 -13.57
CA ILE A 94 3.10 6.23 -12.43
C ILE A 94 3.62 5.46 -11.21
N ASP A 95 4.56 6.07 -10.48
CA ASP A 95 5.00 5.52 -9.19
C ASP A 95 3.85 5.57 -8.18
N LEU A 96 3.54 4.41 -7.58
CA LEU A 96 2.49 4.28 -6.57
C LEU A 96 2.99 4.55 -5.15
N THR A 97 4.31 4.69 -4.96
CA THR A 97 4.94 4.95 -3.65
C THR A 97 4.37 6.17 -2.92
N PRO A 98 4.05 7.30 -3.58
CA PRO A 98 3.41 8.43 -2.93
C PRO A 98 2.02 8.15 -2.33
N PHE A 99 1.35 7.09 -2.79
CA PHE A 99 0.00 6.70 -2.37
C PHE A 99 -0.01 5.56 -1.33
N LEU A 100 1.15 4.95 -1.07
CA LEU A 100 1.35 3.98 0.00
C LEU A 100 1.06 4.50 1.42
N PRO A 101 1.03 5.81 1.77
CA PRO A 101 0.64 6.23 3.12
C PRO A 101 -0.72 5.73 3.59
N ILE A 102 -1.65 5.38 2.68
CA ILE A 102 -2.93 4.76 3.03
C ILE A 102 -2.72 3.41 3.75
N TYR A 103 -1.64 2.68 3.43
CA TYR A 103 -1.23 1.47 4.15
C TYR A 103 -1.09 1.71 5.66
N MET A 104 -0.62 2.89 6.08
CA MET A 104 -0.49 3.24 7.49
C MET A 104 -1.84 3.19 8.21
N LEU A 105 -2.88 3.71 7.56
CA LEU A 105 -4.24 3.70 8.09
C LEU A 105 -4.77 2.27 8.24
N PHE A 106 -4.55 1.40 7.25
CA PHE A 106 -4.98 0.00 7.32
C PHE A 106 -4.22 -0.82 8.33
N PHE A 107 -2.91 -0.61 8.46
CA PHE A 107 -2.11 -1.22 9.51
C PHE A 107 -2.68 -0.83 10.88
N GLY A 108 -2.93 0.46 11.09
CA GLY A 108 -3.50 0.98 12.33
C GLY A 108 -4.89 0.41 12.61
N PHE A 109 -5.75 0.36 11.59
CA PHE A 109 -7.09 -0.22 11.69
C PHE A 109 -7.05 -1.70 12.06
N CYS A 110 -6.15 -2.47 11.43
CA CYS A 110 -6.05 -3.90 11.60
C CYS A 110 -5.47 -4.32 12.95
N LEU A 111 -4.49 -3.56 13.49
CA LEU A 111 -3.95 -3.82 14.82
C LEU A 111 -4.90 -3.29 15.91
N GLY A 112 -5.48 -2.11 15.70
CA GLY A 112 -6.69 -1.65 16.38
C GLY A 112 -6.65 -1.59 17.91
N ASP A 113 -5.46 -1.49 18.52
CA ASP A 113 -5.28 -1.51 19.98
C ASP A 113 -4.30 -0.42 20.44
N VAL A 114 -4.77 0.47 21.32
CA VAL A 114 -3.96 1.59 21.84
C VAL A 114 -2.73 1.11 22.62
N GLY A 115 -2.87 0.04 23.41
CA GLY A 115 -1.80 -0.52 24.22
C GLY A 115 -0.68 -1.07 23.35
N TYR A 116 -1.03 -1.85 22.33
CA TYR A 116 -0.06 -2.37 21.36
C TYR A 116 0.54 -1.26 20.48
N GLY A 117 -0.24 -0.25 20.10
CA GLY A 117 0.26 0.93 19.40
C GLY A 117 1.32 1.70 20.21
N LEU A 118 1.10 1.85 21.52
CA LEU A 118 2.10 2.45 22.43
C LEU A 118 3.37 1.61 22.53
N LEU A 119 3.26 0.27 22.60
CA LEU A 119 4.43 -0.61 22.59
C LEU A 119 5.27 -0.43 21.31
N ILE A 120 4.62 -0.34 20.14
CA ILE A 120 5.30 -0.06 18.86
C ILE A 120 5.96 1.32 18.89
N LEU A 121 5.25 2.34 19.37
CA LEU A 121 5.76 3.71 19.44
C LEU A 121 7.01 3.80 20.34
N ILE A 122 6.96 3.20 21.53
CA ILE A 122 8.09 3.17 22.46
C ILE A 122 9.26 2.37 21.85
N GLY A 123 8.98 1.19 21.29
CA GLY A 123 10.00 0.35 20.66
C GLY A 123 10.72 1.05 19.50
N THR A 124 9.98 1.77 18.67
CA THR A 124 10.53 2.51 17.53
C THR A 124 11.31 3.76 17.95
N LEU A 125 10.87 4.49 18.99
CA LEU A 125 11.61 5.62 19.56
C LEU A 125 12.95 5.19 20.18
N ILE A 126 12.96 4.08 20.91
CA ILE A 126 14.20 3.48 21.45
C ILE A 126 15.08 2.99 20.30
N GLY A 127 14.49 2.32 19.32
CA GLY A 127 15.17 1.86 18.11
C GLY A 127 15.88 3.01 17.40
N LEU A 128 15.21 4.14 17.18
CA LEU A 128 15.75 5.30 16.46
C LEU A 128 17.06 5.83 17.04
N LYS A 129 17.27 5.67 18.36
CA LYS A 129 18.50 6.03 19.06
C LYS A 129 19.61 4.97 18.95
N LYS A 130 19.27 3.69 18.78
CA LYS A 130 20.21 2.55 18.82
C LYS A 130 20.58 1.96 17.46
N VAL A 131 19.74 2.07 16.42
CA VAL A 131 20.02 1.45 15.12
C VAL A 131 20.95 2.27 14.22
N LYS A 132 21.67 1.54 13.36
CA LYS A 132 22.49 2.09 12.27
C LYS A 132 21.68 3.02 11.36
N PRO A 133 22.30 4.01 10.70
CA PRO A 133 21.63 4.96 9.81
C PRO A 133 20.75 4.30 8.73
N ALA A 134 21.16 3.14 8.22
CA ALA A 134 20.43 2.37 7.21
C ALA A 134 19.02 1.93 7.65
N PHE A 135 18.81 1.65 8.94
CA PHE A 135 17.51 1.18 9.46
C PHE A 135 16.65 2.32 10.04
N LYS A 136 17.15 3.55 10.08
CA LYS A 136 16.38 4.70 10.56
C LYS A 136 15.09 4.95 9.77
N PRO A 137 15.03 4.79 8.44
CA PRO A 137 13.78 4.92 7.68
C PRO A 137 12.71 3.91 8.15
N LEU A 138 13.10 2.65 8.39
CA LEU A 138 12.20 1.61 8.87
C LEU A 138 11.66 1.91 10.27
N MET A 139 12.51 2.43 11.17
CA MET A 139 12.06 2.86 12.50
C MET A 139 11.10 4.06 12.44
N LYS A 140 11.35 5.03 11.55
CA LYS A 140 10.41 6.15 11.33
C LYS A 140 9.08 5.65 10.78
N LEU A 141 9.10 4.74 9.81
CA LEU A 141 7.88 4.09 9.32
C LEU A 141 7.13 3.42 10.48
N GLY A 142 7.80 2.62 11.30
CA GLY A 142 7.22 1.99 12.48
C GLY A 142 6.60 2.98 13.47
N MET A 143 7.21 4.14 13.67
CA MET A 143 6.65 5.21 14.51
C MET A 143 5.31 5.71 13.96
N TYR A 144 5.21 5.96 12.65
CA TYR A 144 3.95 6.36 12.02
C TYR A 144 2.88 5.26 12.10
N LEU A 145 3.27 3.99 11.89
CA LEU A 145 2.36 2.85 12.05
C LEU A 145 1.84 2.71 13.49
N GLY A 146 2.70 2.95 14.49
CA GLY A 146 2.31 2.97 15.90
C GLY A 146 1.33 4.10 16.22
N ILE A 147 1.55 5.31 15.70
CA ILE A 147 0.63 6.45 15.86
C ILE A 147 -0.74 6.14 15.23
N ALA A 148 -0.76 5.60 14.01
CA ALA A 148 -2.02 5.21 13.36
C ALA A 148 -2.76 4.13 14.17
N THR A 149 -2.04 3.16 14.74
CA THR A 149 -2.64 2.14 15.61
C THR A 149 -3.28 2.76 16.85
N ILE A 150 -2.64 3.75 17.48
CA ILE A 150 -3.20 4.45 18.64
C ILE A 150 -4.49 5.19 18.25
N ILE A 151 -4.48 5.91 17.13
CA ILE A 151 -5.65 6.65 16.65
C ILE A 151 -6.81 5.69 16.36
N MET A 152 -6.56 4.62 15.61
CA MET A 152 -7.60 3.66 15.24
C MET A 152 -8.05 2.79 16.41
N GLY A 153 -7.16 2.44 17.33
CA GLY A 153 -7.51 1.75 18.57
C GLY A 153 -8.33 2.60 19.51
N ALA A 154 -8.10 3.92 19.54
CA ALA A 154 -8.94 4.86 20.30
C ALA A 154 -10.35 4.97 19.70
N LEU A 155 -10.46 4.98 18.36
CA LEU A 155 -11.75 4.96 17.66
C LEU A 155 -12.50 3.63 17.85
N GLY A 156 -11.79 2.50 17.87
CA GLY A 156 -12.37 1.19 18.15
C GLY A 156 -12.57 0.89 19.64
N GLY A 157 -12.09 1.76 20.53
CA GLY A 157 -12.26 1.61 21.97
C GLY A 157 -11.55 0.40 22.57
N THR A 158 -10.38 -0.01 22.05
CA THR A 158 -9.65 -1.19 22.56
C THR A 158 -8.29 -0.80 23.14
N VAL A 159 -8.02 -1.23 24.39
CA VAL A 159 -6.74 -1.04 25.09
C VAL A 159 -6.29 -2.37 25.70
N PHE A 160 -5.17 -2.94 25.25
CA PHE A 160 -4.66 -4.24 25.73
C PHE A 160 -5.74 -5.35 25.71
N GLY A 161 -6.54 -5.40 24.65
CA GLY A 161 -7.67 -6.34 24.53
C GLY A 161 -8.83 -6.08 25.50
N ILE A 162 -8.83 -4.97 26.22
CA ILE A 162 -9.99 -4.52 27.02
C ILE A 162 -10.86 -3.67 26.11
N MET A 163 -12.10 -4.11 25.90
CA MET A 163 -13.13 -3.33 25.21
C MET A 163 -13.66 -2.27 26.17
N LEU A 164 -13.27 -1.03 25.92
CA LEU A 164 -13.63 0.14 26.73
C LEU A 164 -15.13 0.42 26.69
N LEU A 165 -15.82 0.00 25.63
CA LEU A 165 -17.28 0.13 25.48
C LEU A 165 -18.04 -0.59 26.60
N ASP A 166 -17.54 -1.76 27.04
CA ASP A 166 -18.23 -2.61 28.02
C ASP A 166 -17.98 -2.18 29.48
N LYS A 167 -16.97 -1.33 29.75
CA LYS A 167 -16.64 -0.89 31.11
C LYS A 167 -17.29 0.44 31.49
N GLN A 168 -18.06 0.47 32.57
CA GLN A 168 -18.70 1.69 33.09
C GLN A 168 -17.72 2.50 33.95
N TRP A 169 -16.79 3.21 33.30
CA TRP A 169 -15.88 4.14 33.98
C TRP A 169 -16.35 5.59 33.80
N PRO A 170 -16.51 6.40 34.88
CA PRO A 170 -17.09 7.75 34.81
C PRO A 170 -16.36 8.73 33.87
N TRP A 171 -15.05 8.61 33.73
CA TRP A 171 -14.23 9.43 32.83
C TRP A 171 -14.32 8.98 31.36
N LEU A 172 -14.76 7.74 31.14
CA LEU A 172 -14.81 7.08 29.84
C LEU A 172 -16.16 7.31 29.14
N GLU A 173 -17.24 7.55 29.88
CA GLU A 173 -18.58 7.76 29.30
C GLU A 173 -18.65 8.91 28.30
N LYS A 174 -17.88 9.99 28.53
CA LYS A 174 -17.76 11.10 27.56
C LYS A 174 -17.03 10.70 26.28
N TYR A 175 -16.13 9.71 26.35
CA TYR A 175 -15.35 9.21 25.22
C TYR A 175 -16.01 8.04 24.49
N LYS A 176 -16.89 7.28 25.15
CA LYS A 176 -17.69 6.21 24.52
C LYS A 176 -18.55 6.71 23.37
N ALA A 177 -19.02 7.96 23.44
CA ALA A 177 -19.79 8.58 22.35
C ALA A 177 -18.99 8.72 21.03
N TYR A 178 -17.66 8.75 21.10
CA TYR A 178 -16.77 8.83 19.95
C TYR A 178 -16.24 7.47 19.47
N MET A 179 -16.50 6.40 20.24
CA MET A 179 -16.10 5.05 19.89
C MET A 179 -17.10 4.42 18.93
N LEU A 180 -16.60 3.60 18.00
CA LEU A 180 -17.42 2.92 17.01
C LEU A 180 -17.76 1.50 17.47
N ASP A 181 -19.04 1.15 17.39
CA ASP A 181 -19.50 -0.23 17.55
C ASP A 181 -18.91 -1.14 16.46
N ASN A 182 -18.90 -2.45 16.71
CA ASN A 182 -18.36 -3.45 15.77
C ASN A 182 -18.99 -3.34 14.37
N ASP A 183 -20.30 -3.12 14.28
CA ASP A 183 -21.00 -2.96 12.99
C ASP A 183 -20.53 -1.70 12.24
N LYS A 184 -20.33 -0.60 12.97
CA LYS A 184 -19.83 0.67 12.41
C LYS A 184 -18.37 0.54 11.99
N LEU A 185 -17.55 -0.21 12.73
CA LEU A 185 -16.17 -0.53 12.34
C LEU A 185 -16.13 -1.38 11.06
N MET A 186 -17.00 -2.37 10.92
CA MET A 186 -17.11 -3.15 9.69
C MET A 186 -17.51 -2.28 8.49
N ILE A 187 -18.52 -1.41 8.66
CA ILE A 187 -18.94 -0.46 7.62
C ILE A 187 -17.80 0.51 7.27
N LEU A 188 -17.04 0.98 8.27
CA LEU A 188 -15.86 1.83 8.05
C LEU A 188 -14.78 1.10 7.24
N ALA A 189 -14.50 -0.17 7.54
CA ALA A 189 -13.53 -0.97 6.78
C ALA A 189 -13.94 -1.13 5.31
N LEU A 190 -15.21 -1.45 5.06
CA LEU A 190 -15.77 -1.53 3.71
C LEU A 190 -15.75 -0.18 2.99
N GLY A 191 -16.09 0.92 3.69
CA GLY A 191 -16.07 2.26 3.15
C GLY A 191 -14.66 2.74 2.77
N LEU A 192 -13.66 2.47 3.61
CA LEU A 192 -12.26 2.76 3.28
C LEU A 192 -11.77 1.93 2.10
N GLY A 193 -12.16 0.66 2.03
CA GLY A 193 -11.85 -0.20 0.89
C GLY A 193 -12.45 0.29 -0.42
N TYR A 194 -13.73 0.66 -0.39
CA TYR A 194 -14.44 1.25 -1.51
C TYR A 194 -13.76 2.55 -1.99
N LEU A 195 -13.39 3.45 -1.07
CA LEU A 195 -12.67 4.67 -1.39
C LEU A 195 -11.30 4.38 -2.05
N GLN A 196 -10.56 3.39 -1.53
CA GLN A 196 -9.27 3.02 -2.10
C GLN A 196 -9.40 2.39 -3.50
N VAL A 197 -10.44 1.58 -3.73
CA VAL A 197 -10.70 0.98 -5.04
C VAL A 197 -10.99 2.07 -6.08
N ILE A 198 -11.85 3.05 -5.76
CA ILE A 198 -12.09 4.22 -6.63
C ILE A 198 -10.79 4.96 -6.90
N PHE A 199 -10.00 5.20 -5.85
CA PHE A 199 -8.73 5.90 -5.97
C PHE A 199 -7.75 5.15 -6.90
N GLY A 200 -7.70 3.82 -6.79
CA GLY A 200 -6.96 2.96 -7.72
C GLY A 200 -7.45 3.14 -9.17
N MET A 201 -8.77 3.07 -9.41
CA MET A 201 -9.33 3.25 -10.76
C MET A 201 -8.99 4.62 -11.37
N VAL A 202 -8.96 5.69 -10.57
CA VAL A 202 -8.53 7.02 -11.01
C VAL A 202 -7.06 7.01 -11.43
N ILE A 203 -6.18 6.36 -10.66
CA ILE A 203 -4.77 6.21 -11.04
C ILE A 203 -4.62 5.38 -12.31
N LYS A 204 -5.41 4.32 -12.48
CA LYS A 204 -5.42 3.51 -13.71
C LYS A 204 -5.80 4.34 -14.94
N ALA A 205 -6.79 5.22 -14.81
CA ALA A 205 -7.14 6.16 -15.86
C ALA A 205 -5.99 7.13 -16.16
N ALA A 206 -5.35 7.71 -15.13
CA ALA A 206 -4.20 8.59 -15.30
C ALA A 206 -3.00 7.88 -15.96
N ASN A 207 -2.72 6.64 -15.57
CA ASN A 207 -1.65 5.83 -16.14
C ASN A 207 -1.91 5.54 -17.63
N LYS A 208 -3.15 5.18 -17.97
CA LYS A 208 -3.54 4.90 -19.35
C LYS A 208 -3.51 6.16 -20.24
N ILE A 209 -3.88 7.33 -19.72
CA ILE A 209 -3.71 8.61 -20.43
C ILE A 209 -2.24 8.85 -20.78
N LYS A 210 -1.33 8.61 -19.83
CA LYS A 210 0.11 8.82 -20.01
C LYS A 210 0.73 7.83 -21.01
N MET A 211 0.25 6.59 -21.03
CA MET A 211 0.84 5.53 -21.85
C MET A 211 0.27 5.46 -23.27
N GLU A 212 -1.04 5.56 -23.43
CA GLU A 212 -1.76 5.32 -24.70
C GLU A 212 -2.51 6.55 -25.21
N GLY A 213 -2.65 7.60 -24.38
CA GLY A 213 -3.39 8.82 -24.69
C GLY A 213 -4.82 8.84 -24.16
N PHE A 214 -5.44 10.02 -24.18
CA PHE A 214 -6.73 10.28 -23.54
C PHE A 214 -7.87 9.40 -24.09
N LYS A 215 -7.87 9.14 -25.39
CA LYS A 215 -8.94 8.41 -26.10
C LYS A 215 -9.17 7.00 -25.55
N TYR A 216 -8.12 6.33 -25.07
CA TYR A 216 -8.20 4.96 -24.55
C TYR A 216 -8.67 4.89 -23.08
N SER A 217 -8.76 6.04 -22.39
CA SER A 217 -9.12 6.13 -20.98
C SER A 217 -10.59 6.49 -20.74
N ILE A 218 -11.34 6.87 -21.80
CA ILE A 218 -12.73 7.33 -21.69
C ILE A 218 -13.64 6.22 -21.10
N SER A 219 -13.44 4.97 -21.50
CA SER A 219 -14.15 3.81 -20.92
C SER A 219 -13.92 3.68 -19.40
N LEU A 220 -12.68 3.91 -18.93
CA LEU A 220 -12.35 3.86 -17.50
C LEU A 220 -13.05 4.98 -16.71
N PHE A 221 -13.14 6.18 -17.25
CA PHE A 221 -13.93 7.26 -16.62
C PHE A 221 -15.41 6.91 -16.53
N GLY A 222 -15.94 6.23 -17.55
CA GLY A 222 -17.31 5.72 -17.51
C GLY A 222 -17.54 4.76 -16.34
N TRP A 223 -16.62 3.82 -16.15
CA TRP A 223 -16.63 2.91 -14.99
C TRP A 223 -16.49 3.62 -13.65
N ILE A 224 -15.62 4.64 -13.54
CA ILE A 224 -15.47 5.43 -12.31
C ILE A 224 -16.79 6.10 -11.92
N ILE A 225 -17.53 6.66 -12.89
CA ILE A 225 -18.84 7.29 -12.64
C ILE A 225 -19.87 6.26 -12.16
N ILE A 226 -19.95 5.10 -12.82
CA ILE A 226 -20.87 4.02 -12.42
C ILE A 226 -20.57 3.56 -11.00
N VAL A 227 -19.30 3.29 -10.72
CA VAL A 227 -18.88 2.81 -9.40
C VAL A 227 -19.18 3.86 -8.35
N MET A 228 -18.78 5.12 -8.57
CA MET A 228 -18.89 6.20 -7.59
C MET A 228 -20.34 6.57 -7.23
N PHE A 229 -21.26 6.55 -8.20
CA PHE A 229 -22.62 7.06 -8.01
C PHE A 229 -23.68 5.96 -8.03
N THR A 230 -23.62 5.02 -8.98
CA THR A 230 -24.67 4.01 -9.14
C THR A 230 -24.63 2.98 -8.00
N ILE A 231 -23.44 2.51 -7.61
CA ILE A 231 -23.30 1.46 -6.59
C ILE A 231 -23.76 1.95 -5.20
N PRO A 232 -23.33 3.11 -4.68
CA PRO A 232 -23.80 3.60 -3.37
C PRO A 232 -25.28 3.90 -3.35
N SER A 233 -25.82 4.52 -4.40
CA SER A 233 -27.26 4.82 -4.47
C SER A 233 -28.09 3.53 -4.43
N LEU A 234 -27.69 2.47 -5.14
CA LEU A 234 -28.37 1.18 -5.09
C LEU A 234 -28.24 0.51 -3.71
N LEU A 235 -27.08 0.62 -3.08
CA LEU A 235 -26.83 0.08 -1.75
C LEU A 235 -27.68 0.79 -0.68
N LEU A 236 -27.85 2.11 -0.77
CA LEU A 236 -28.73 2.89 0.12
C LEU A 236 -30.21 2.50 -0.02
N VAL A 237 -30.65 2.18 -1.25
CA VAL A 237 -31.99 1.63 -1.50
C VAL A 237 -32.13 0.23 -0.91
N PHE A 238 -31.13 -0.63 -1.06
CA PHE A 238 -31.14 -1.98 -0.49
C PHE A 238 -31.26 -1.97 1.04
N PHE A 239 -30.56 -1.05 1.70
CA PHE A 239 -30.68 -0.83 3.15
C PHE A 239 -31.94 -0.05 3.57
N LYS A 240 -32.84 0.28 2.64
CA LYS A 240 -34.07 1.04 2.86
C LYS A 240 -33.84 2.41 3.53
N ILE A 241 -32.67 3.00 3.32
CA ILE A 241 -32.35 4.35 3.81
C ILE A 241 -32.99 5.40 2.90
N ILE A 242 -33.03 5.10 1.60
CA ILE A 242 -33.55 5.96 0.53
C ILE A 242 -34.55 5.14 -0.31
N SER A 243 -35.61 5.78 -0.82
CA SER A 243 -36.56 5.14 -1.74
C SER A 243 -35.97 4.97 -3.14
N PHE A 244 -36.48 4.02 -3.95
CA PHE A 244 -36.01 3.85 -5.32
C PHE A 244 -36.23 5.12 -6.18
N GLU A 245 -37.31 5.85 -5.92
CA GLU A 245 -37.64 7.11 -6.61
C GLU A 245 -36.61 8.21 -6.32
N GLU A 246 -36.10 8.29 -5.09
CA GLU A 246 -35.04 9.23 -4.72
C GLU A 246 -33.66 8.86 -5.28
N ALA A 247 -33.40 7.57 -5.51
CA ALA A 247 -32.15 7.10 -6.12
C ALA A 247 -32.13 7.21 -7.65
N LEU A 248 -33.30 7.13 -8.30
CA LEU A 248 -33.46 7.20 -9.75
C LEU A 248 -32.79 8.43 -10.42
N PRO A 249 -32.90 9.67 -9.91
CA PRO A 249 -32.26 10.84 -10.53
C PRO A 249 -30.72 10.81 -10.47
N ILE A 250 -30.12 9.92 -9.67
CA ILE A 250 -28.67 9.72 -9.60
C ILE A 250 -28.27 8.51 -10.46
N VAL A 251 -28.99 7.40 -10.31
CA VAL A 251 -28.69 6.12 -10.98
C VAL A 251 -28.86 6.23 -12.49
N LEU A 252 -29.93 6.85 -12.97
CA LEU A 252 -30.23 6.93 -14.40
C LEU A 252 -29.18 7.75 -15.19
N PRO A 253 -28.86 9.01 -14.83
CA PRO A 253 -27.83 9.75 -15.54
C PRO A 253 -26.43 9.19 -15.33
N SER A 254 -26.06 8.69 -14.15
CA SER A 254 -24.75 8.04 -13.96
C SER A 254 -24.59 6.77 -14.79
N GLY A 255 -25.64 5.96 -14.90
CA GLY A 255 -25.67 4.78 -15.75
C GLY A 255 -25.57 5.09 -17.24
N ILE A 256 -26.21 6.17 -17.71
CA ILE A 256 -26.15 6.59 -19.13
C ILE A 256 -24.80 7.24 -19.45
N ILE A 257 -24.38 8.23 -18.65
CA ILE A 257 -23.13 8.99 -18.85
C ILE A 257 -21.92 8.08 -18.67
N GLY A 258 -21.97 7.14 -17.74
CA GLY A 258 -20.90 6.17 -17.52
C GLY A 258 -20.95 4.98 -18.48
N GLY A 259 -22.16 4.49 -18.80
CA GLY A 259 -22.38 3.32 -19.64
C GLY A 259 -22.00 3.57 -21.10
N ILE A 260 -22.34 4.73 -21.68
CA ILE A 260 -22.03 5.01 -23.09
C ILE A 260 -20.51 4.92 -23.36
N PRO A 261 -19.62 5.59 -22.60
CA PRO A 261 -18.18 5.42 -22.73
C PRO A 261 -17.69 4.00 -22.46
N ALA A 262 -18.23 3.33 -21.43
CA ALA A 262 -17.81 2.00 -21.03
C ALA A 262 -18.07 0.94 -22.12
N PHE A 263 -19.23 1.03 -22.79
CA PHE A 263 -19.63 0.07 -23.83
C PHE A 263 -19.14 0.42 -25.24
N PHE A 264 -19.07 1.71 -25.61
CA PHE A 264 -18.78 2.10 -27.00
C PHE A 264 -17.32 2.52 -27.24
N TYR A 265 -16.61 3.04 -26.24
CA TYR A 265 -15.25 3.61 -26.38
C TYR A 265 -14.13 2.72 -25.85
N ASN A 266 -14.41 1.43 -25.64
CA ASN A 266 -13.46 0.52 -25.02
C ASN A 266 -12.24 0.20 -25.91
N THR A 267 -12.43 0.17 -27.23
CA THR A 267 -11.33 0.12 -28.21
C THR A 267 -11.61 1.10 -29.35
N PRO A 268 -10.94 2.27 -29.38
CA PRO A 268 -11.07 3.22 -30.47
C PRO A 268 -10.71 2.59 -31.83
N GLY A 269 -11.66 2.53 -32.77
CA GLY A 269 -11.40 2.12 -34.16
C GLY A 269 -11.79 0.69 -34.55
N LYS A 270 -12.42 -0.10 -33.66
CA LYS A 270 -12.99 -1.42 -34.00
C LYS A 270 -14.52 -1.34 -34.21
N ASN A 271 -15.10 -2.36 -34.85
CA ASN A 271 -16.53 -2.43 -35.18
C ASN A 271 -17.42 -2.20 -33.93
N PRO A 272 -18.50 -1.39 -34.02
CA PRO A 272 -19.38 -1.10 -32.88
C PRO A 272 -19.97 -2.34 -32.20
N LEU A 273 -20.29 -3.39 -32.96
CA LEU A 273 -20.83 -4.64 -32.43
C LEU A 273 -19.81 -5.43 -31.60
N LEU A 274 -18.53 -5.39 -32.00
CA LEU A 274 -17.44 -6.02 -31.25
C LEU A 274 -17.16 -5.25 -29.96
N ASN A 275 -17.27 -3.91 -29.99
CA ASN A 275 -17.12 -3.07 -28.80
C ASN A 275 -18.22 -3.36 -27.77
N ILE A 276 -19.46 -3.63 -28.18
CA ILE A 276 -20.54 -4.05 -27.28
C ILE A 276 -20.20 -5.39 -26.62
N GLY A 277 -19.74 -6.39 -27.37
CA GLY A 277 -19.35 -7.69 -26.83
C GLY A 277 -18.19 -7.60 -25.83
N VAL A 278 -17.13 -6.86 -26.18
CA VAL A 278 -15.99 -6.59 -25.29
C VAL A 278 -16.42 -5.76 -24.08
N GLY A 279 -17.30 -4.77 -24.26
CA GLY A 279 -17.85 -3.96 -23.17
C GLY A 279 -18.69 -4.76 -22.18
N LEU A 280 -19.48 -5.73 -22.65
CA LEU A 280 -20.24 -6.65 -21.78
C LEU A 280 -19.32 -7.58 -20.99
N TRP A 281 -18.27 -8.09 -21.64
CA TRP A 281 -17.25 -8.90 -20.96
C TRP A 281 -16.51 -8.09 -19.89
N ASP A 282 -16.05 -6.89 -20.24
CA ASP A 282 -15.37 -6.00 -19.31
C ASP A 282 -16.30 -5.52 -18.19
N THR A 283 -17.60 -5.40 -18.45
CA THR A 283 -18.62 -5.15 -17.42
C THR A 283 -18.67 -6.28 -16.42
N TYR A 284 -18.76 -7.52 -16.89
CA TYR A 284 -18.78 -8.68 -16.00
C TYR A 284 -17.50 -8.78 -15.17
N GLN A 285 -16.33 -8.61 -15.81
CA GLN A 285 -15.04 -8.68 -15.12
C GLN A 285 -14.85 -7.54 -14.12
N THR A 286 -15.28 -6.33 -14.46
CA THR A 286 -15.18 -5.15 -13.59
C THR A 286 -16.16 -5.26 -12.43
N ALA A 287 -17.43 -5.58 -12.67
CA ALA A 287 -18.43 -5.71 -11.62
C ALA A 287 -18.10 -6.83 -10.63
N SER A 288 -17.76 -8.03 -11.12
CA SER A 288 -17.38 -9.16 -10.26
C SER A 288 -16.08 -8.89 -9.51
N GLY A 289 -15.08 -8.30 -10.18
CA GLY A 289 -13.80 -7.95 -9.58
C GLY A 289 -13.92 -6.91 -8.47
N LEU A 290 -14.66 -5.82 -8.72
CA LEU A 290 -14.83 -4.73 -7.74
C LEU A 290 -15.58 -5.19 -6.49
N LEU A 291 -16.59 -6.04 -6.62
CA LEU A 291 -17.29 -6.61 -5.47
C LEU A 291 -16.33 -7.45 -4.61
N GLY A 292 -15.52 -8.31 -5.23
CA GLY A 292 -14.51 -9.11 -4.53
C GLY A 292 -13.43 -8.24 -3.87
N ASP A 293 -12.99 -7.18 -4.56
CA ASP A 293 -11.98 -6.27 -4.06
C ASP A 293 -12.49 -5.48 -2.84
N VAL A 294 -13.72 -4.94 -2.86
CA VAL A 294 -14.32 -4.23 -1.71
C VAL A 294 -14.61 -5.17 -0.54
N LEU A 295 -15.17 -6.35 -0.79
CA LEU A 295 -15.45 -7.33 0.27
C LEU A 295 -14.17 -7.84 0.94
N SER A 296 -13.03 -7.83 0.25
CA SER A 296 -11.74 -8.22 0.83
C SER A 296 -11.31 -7.34 2.00
N TYR A 297 -11.81 -6.11 2.11
CA TYR A 297 -11.51 -5.18 3.22
C TYR A 297 -12.21 -5.56 4.53
N ILE A 298 -13.21 -6.45 4.53
CA ILE A 298 -13.76 -7.06 5.75
C ILE A 298 -12.65 -7.68 6.60
N ARG A 299 -11.57 -8.14 5.95
CA ARG A 299 -10.40 -8.70 6.62
C ARG A 299 -9.77 -7.74 7.62
N LEU A 300 -9.72 -6.44 7.31
CA LEU A 300 -9.17 -5.43 8.23
C LEU A 300 -9.92 -5.40 9.56
N PHE A 301 -11.25 -5.47 9.48
CA PHE A 301 -12.14 -5.55 10.64
C PHE A 301 -12.01 -6.88 11.38
N ALA A 302 -12.07 -8.00 10.67
CA ALA A 302 -12.00 -9.33 11.28
C ALA A 302 -10.71 -9.56 12.09
N LEU A 303 -9.57 -9.06 11.61
CA LEU A 303 -8.28 -9.19 12.31
C LEU A 303 -8.19 -8.32 13.56
N GLY A 304 -8.65 -7.07 13.48
CA GLY A 304 -8.71 -6.17 14.63
C GLY A 304 -9.63 -6.72 15.73
N LEU A 305 -10.82 -7.18 15.34
CA LEU A 305 -11.77 -7.82 16.26
C LEU A 305 -11.19 -9.11 16.87
N SER A 306 -10.54 -9.96 16.07
CA SER A 306 -9.93 -11.20 16.55
C SER A 306 -8.81 -10.93 17.58
N SER A 307 -7.97 -9.92 17.35
CA SER A 307 -6.92 -9.48 18.30
C SER A 307 -7.53 -8.97 19.60
N ALA A 308 -8.61 -8.18 19.51
CA ALA A 308 -9.32 -7.66 20.68
C ALA A 308 -9.94 -8.80 21.52
N ILE A 309 -10.65 -9.74 20.86
CA ILE A 309 -11.25 -10.91 21.52
C ILE A 309 -10.18 -11.78 22.17
N LEU A 310 -9.09 -12.09 21.46
CA LEU A 310 -8.02 -12.92 21.99
C LEU A 310 -7.33 -12.27 23.20
N GLY A 311 -7.11 -10.95 23.16
CA GLY A 311 -6.64 -10.19 24.31
C GLY A 311 -7.60 -10.24 25.51
N SER A 312 -8.91 -10.12 25.27
CA SER A 312 -9.95 -10.27 26.30
C SER A 312 -9.97 -11.67 26.92
N VAL A 313 -9.74 -12.71 26.11
CA VAL A 313 -9.63 -14.10 26.59
C VAL A 313 -8.43 -14.27 27.50
N PHE A 314 -7.26 -13.71 27.16
CA PHE A 314 -6.09 -13.74 28.06
C PHE A 314 -6.32 -12.97 29.36
N ASN A 315 -7.00 -11.82 29.30
CA ASN A 315 -7.40 -11.07 30.50
C ASN A 315 -8.30 -11.91 31.40
N THR A 316 -9.30 -12.57 30.83
CA THR A 316 -10.23 -13.44 31.57
C THR A 316 -9.53 -14.67 32.14
N LEU A 317 -8.61 -15.27 31.38
CA LEU A 317 -7.81 -16.41 31.82
C LEU A 317 -6.93 -16.05 33.02
N ALA A 318 -6.31 -14.86 32.99
CA ALA A 318 -5.46 -14.39 34.08
C ALA A 318 -6.27 -14.15 35.37
N LEU A 319 -7.50 -13.64 35.25
CA LEU A 319 -8.38 -13.39 36.41
C LEU A 319 -8.98 -14.67 36.98
N THR A 320 -9.30 -15.65 36.13
CA THR A 320 -9.99 -16.89 36.55
C THR A 320 -9.04 -17.99 37.02
N LEU A 321 -7.82 -18.09 36.47
CA LEU A 321 -6.84 -19.11 36.85
C LEU A 321 -5.89 -18.68 37.96
N SER A 322 -5.91 -17.41 38.38
CA SER A 322 -5.07 -16.92 39.48
C SER A 322 -5.58 -17.46 40.82
N PRO A 323 -4.77 -18.24 41.59
CA PRO A 323 -5.18 -18.72 42.91
C PRO A 323 -5.43 -17.58 43.91
N ASP A 324 -6.32 -17.80 44.89
CA ASP A 324 -6.64 -16.84 45.97
C ASP A 324 -5.48 -16.60 46.97
N ILE A 325 -4.31 -17.19 46.73
CA ILE A 325 -3.11 -16.97 47.54
C ILE A 325 -2.44 -15.65 47.10
N PRO A 326 -2.31 -14.63 47.96
CA PRO A 326 -1.94 -13.26 47.53
C PRO A 326 -0.67 -13.15 46.69
N VAL A 327 0.38 -13.91 47.06
CA VAL A 327 1.69 -13.87 46.38
C VAL A 327 1.73 -14.79 45.16
N VAL A 328 1.19 -16.01 45.27
CA VAL A 328 1.21 -17.00 44.19
C VAL A 328 0.23 -16.63 43.07
N GLY A 329 -0.95 -16.12 43.44
CA GLY A 329 -1.95 -15.57 42.52
C GLY A 329 -1.39 -14.44 41.67
N THR A 330 -0.79 -13.45 42.32
CA THR A 330 -0.18 -12.32 41.61
C THR A 330 0.92 -12.75 40.63
N LEU A 331 1.76 -13.71 41.02
CA LEU A 331 2.84 -14.21 40.16
C LEU A 331 2.29 -14.97 38.93
N VAL A 332 1.30 -15.85 39.12
CA VAL A 332 0.65 -16.59 38.03
C VAL A 332 -0.09 -15.63 37.09
N MET A 333 -0.80 -14.63 37.63
CA MET A 333 -1.49 -13.61 36.84
C MET A 333 -0.53 -12.82 35.96
N ILE A 334 0.59 -12.34 36.51
CA ILE A 334 1.62 -11.60 35.74
C ILE A 334 2.18 -12.48 34.63
N PHE A 335 2.45 -13.76 34.91
CA PHE A 335 2.96 -14.70 33.91
C PHE A 335 1.96 -14.88 32.75
N ILE A 336 0.68 -15.14 33.05
CA ILE A 336 -0.37 -15.34 32.05
C ILE A 336 -0.55 -14.07 31.20
N LEU A 337 -0.61 -12.89 31.84
CA LEU A 337 -0.76 -11.62 31.12
C LEU A 337 0.46 -11.33 30.24
N LEU A 338 1.67 -11.47 30.77
CA LEU A 338 2.88 -11.19 30.00
C LEU A 338 3.00 -12.13 28.81
N PHE A 339 2.81 -13.43 29.01
CA PHE A 339 2.91 -14.43 27.95
C PHE A 339 1.77 -14.27 26.93
N GLY A 340 0.53 -14.17 27.41
CA GLY A 340 -0.67 -14.03 26.59
C GLY A 340 -0.67 -12.76 25.74
N HIS A 341 -0.38 -11.61 26.33
CA HIS A 341 -0.28 -10.35 25.57
C HIS A 341 0.93 -10.33 24.64
N SER A 342 2.05 -10.97 24.98
CA SER A 342 3.19 -11.08 24.05
C SER A 342 2.83 -11.89 22.81
N LEU A 343 2.15 -13.03 22.99
CA LEU A 343 1.66 -13.84 21.87
C LEU A 343 0.61 -13.11 21.04
N ASN A 344 -0.38 -12.49 21.71
CA ASN A 344 -1.42 -11.74 21.00
C ASN A 344 -0.83 -10.57 20.20
N PHE A 345 0.08 -9.81 20.81
CA PHE A 345 0.80 -8.72 20.14
C PHE A 345 1.58 -9.20 18.93
N PHE A 346 2.31 -10.31 19.05
CA PHE A 346 3.09 -10.88 17.96
C PHE A 346 2.20 -11.29 16.78
N MET A 347 1.13 -12.04 17.04
CA MET A 347 0.20 -12.50 16.01
C MET A 347 -0.55 -11.33 15.37
N ALA A 348 -1.01 -10.38 16.18
CA ALA A 348 -1.71 -9.20 15.70
C ALA A 348 -0.79 -8.30 14.85
N MET A 349 0.47 -8.13 15.23
CA MET A 349 1.46 -7.37 14.45
C MET A 349 1.76 -8.03 13.10
N LEU A 350 1.96 -9.36 13.07
CA LEU A 350 2.19 -10.08 11.81
C LEU A 350 0.96 -9.99 10.90
N GLY A 351 -0.24 -10.19 11.46
CA GLY A 351 -1.50 -10.06 10.74
C GLY A 351 -1.69 -8.64 10.18
N SER A 352 -1.48 -7.62 11.01
CA SER A 352 -1.62 -6.21 10.63
C SER A 352 -0.56 -5.75 9.64
N PHE A 353 0.57 -6.44 9.52
CA PHE A 353 1.57 -6.19 8.49
C PHE A 353 1.20 -6.88 7.16
N VAL A 354 0.99 -8.20 7.18
CA VAL A 354 0.82 -8.99 5.95
C VAL A 354 -0.51 -8.72 5.24
N HIS A 355 -1.60 -8.55 5.98
CA HIS A 355 -2.92 -8.43 5.36
C HIS A 355 -3.16 -7.08 4.67
N PRO A 356 -2.77 -5.94 5.25
CA PRO A 356 -2.76 -4.66 4.54
C PRO A 356 -1.75 -4.61 3.38
N LEU A 357 -0.63 -5.35 3.44
CA LEU A 357 0.28 -5.47 2.29
C LEU A 357 -0.41 -6.18 1.14
N ARG A 358 -1.13 -7.27 1.43
CA ARG A 358 -1.97 -7.93 0.42
C ARG A 358 -2.96 -6.95 -0.19
N LEU A 359 -3.75 -6.24 0.63
CA LEU A 359 -4.71 -5.22 0.17
C LEU A 359 -4.06 -4.16 -0.73
N THR A 360 -2.82 -3.80 -0.44
CA THR A 360 -2.07 -2.83 -1.25
C THR A 360 -1.63 -3.42 -2.59
N PHE A 361 -1.11 -4.64 -2.63
CA PHE A 361 -0.54 -5.23 -3.85
C PHE A 361 -1.56 -5.96 -4.72
N VAL A 362 -2.52 -6.65 -4.14
CA VAL A 362 -3.48 -7.48 -4.88
C VAL A 362 -4.73 -6.68 -5.24
N GLU A 363 -5.20 -5.82 -4.34
CA GLU A 363 -6.42 -5.05 -4.56
C GLU A 363 -6.09 -3.64 -5.10
N PHE A 364 -5.19 -2.86 -4.47
CA PHE A 364 -4.90 -1.49 -4.92
C PHE A 364 -4.03 -1.43 -6.20
N TYR A 365 -2.90 -2.14 -6.28
CA TYR A 365 -2.02 -2.09 -7.47
C TYR A 365 -2.73 -2.63 -8.72
N LYS A 366 -3.50 -3.71 -8.58
CA LYS A 366 -4.38 -4.24 -9.63
C LYS A 366 -5.37 -3.20 -10.12
N ASN A 367 -6.07 -2.52 -9.21
CA ASN A 367 -7.04 -1.49 -9.58
C ASN A 367 -6.38 -0.20 -10.10
N ALA A 368 -5.13 0.07 -9.73
CA ALA A 368 -4.29 1.13 -10.27
C ALA A 368 -3.69 0.83 -11.66
N GLY A 369 -3.87 -0.39 -12.19
CA GLY A 369 -3.33 -0.77 -13.49
C GLY A 369 -1.80 -0.84 -13.51
N PHE A 370 -1.21 -1.27 -12.39
CA PHE A 370 0.23 -1.45 -12.26
C PHE A 370 0.68 -2.76 -12.92
N MET A 371 1.50 -2.68 -13.96
CA MET A 371 2.09 -3.85 -14.63
C MET A 371 3.44 -4.21 -14.02
N GLY A 372 4.20 -3.22 -13.53
CA GLY A 372 5.49 -3.44 -12.91
C GLY A 372 6.57 -3.94 -13.88
N GLY A 373 7.56 -4.67 -13.35
CA GLY A 373 8.65 -5.27 -14.14
C GLY A 373 9.85 -4.35 -14.41
N GLY A 374 9.91 -3.17 -13.78
CA GLY A 374 11.05 -2.27 -13.91
C GLY A 374 12.33 -2.81 -13.29
N LYS A 375 13.48 -2.40 -13.83
CA LYS A 375 14.80 -2.67 -13.24
C LYS A 375 15.22 -1.49 -12.38
N LYS A 376 15.69 -1.74 -11.15
CA LYS A 376 16.22 -0.69 -10.27
C LYS A 376 17.48 -0.07 -10.87
N TYR A 377 17.60 1.25 -10.81
CA TYR A 377 18.84 1.94 -11.14
C TYR A 377 19.91 1.66 -10.09
N ASN A 378 20.94 0.91 -10.49
CA ASN A 378 22.11 0.62 -9.68
C ASN A 378 23.35 1.24 -10.35
N PRO A 379 23.70 2.50 -10.02
CA PRO A 379 24.87 3.14 -10.61
C PRO A 379 26.14 2.42 -10.20
N PHE A 380 27.13 2.42 -11.08
CA PHE A 380 28.49 2.03 -10.71
C PHE A 380 29.07 3.10 -9.77
N GLY A 381 29.44 2.70 -8.56
CA GLY A 381 30.00 3.58 -7.55
C GLY A 381 30.79 2.79 -6.51
N ASN A 382 31.95 3.33 -6.13
CA ASN A 382 32.80 2.78 -5.06
C ASN A 382 32.26 3.10 -3.66
#